data_AF-A0A8J6FY83-F1
#
_entry.id   AF-A0A8J6FY83-F1
#
_cell.length_a   1.000
_cell.length_b   1.000
_cell.length_c   1.000
_cell.angle_alpha   90.00
_cell.angle_beta   90.00
_cell.angle_gamma   90.00
#
_symmetry.space_group_name_H-M   'P 1'
#
loop_
_entity.id
_entity.type
_entity.pdbx_description
1 polymer ?
#
loop_
_entity_poly.entity_id
_entity_poly.type
_entity_poly.pdbx_seq_one_letter_code
_entity_poly.pdbx_strand_id
1 'polypeptide(L)'
;MSQDFQLLCRDGSRADVTEWRRCHLARVPAHAVVVRNDMHGGLIFQLLNEGQILFNHESSSFQMFSSEAYGQKNLLFKDSTLELVPIATQNYEAWLGQEYLQAMKGLLCDPNRESLSLPLPATSLPKHNMAGFAMRPPGLANYPGSKLWPVAPVETGHSHFPTA
;
A
#
# COMPACT_ATOMS: atom_id res chain seq x y z
N MET A 1 -13.44 11.35 21.78
CA MET A 1 -13.74 10.28 20.81
C MET A 1 -12.53 9.41 20.43
N SER A 2 -11.27 9.77 20.73
CA SER A 2 -10.13 8.86 20.53
C SER A 2 -9.60 8.18 21.79
N GLN A 3 -10.08 8.56 22.99
CA GLN A 3 -9.62 8.02 24.28
C GLN A 3 -10.17 6.62 24.60
N ASP A 4 -11.24 6.20 23.90
CA ASP A 4 -11.86 4.89 24.08
C ASP A 4 -11.13 3.77 23.32
N PHE A 5 -10.11 4.12 22.53
CA PHE A 5 -9.37 3.20 21.69
C PHE A 5 -7.88 3.19 22.03
N GLN A 6 -7.24 2.04 21.78
CA GLN A 6 -5.81 1.84 21.97
C GLN A 6 -5.22 1.11 20.77
N LEU A 7 -3.94 1.34 20.51
CA LEU A 7 -3.17 0.59 19.51
C LEU A 7 -2.65 -0.70 20.11
N LEU A 8 -2.57 -1.74 19.27
CA LEU A 8 -1.89 -3.00 19.60
C LEU A 8 -0.49 -2.98 18.99
N CYS A 9 0.52 -3.09 19.84
CA CYS A 9 1.92 -3.04 19.43
C CYS A 9 2.46 -4.45 19.16
N ARG A 10 3.52 -4.53 18.34
CA ARG A 10 4.14 -5.82 17.95
C ARG A 10 4.80 -6.56 19.11
N ASP A 11 5.18 -5.85 20.16
CA ASP A 11 5.74 -6.41 21.41
C ASP A 11 4.65 -6.93 22.37
N GLY A 12 3.37 -6.87 21.97
CA GLY A 12 2.22 -7.28 22.78
C GLY A 12 1.73 -6.20 23.75
N SER A 13 2.40 -5.04 23.82
CA SER A 13 1.93 -3.91 24.61
C SER A 13 0.78 -3.16 23.94
N ARG A 14 0.21 -2.19 24.66
CA ARG A 14 -0.79 -1.25 24.15
C ARG A 14 -0.30 0.17 24.29
N ALA A 15 -0.65 1.02 23.34
CA ALA A 15 -0.29 2.44 23.35
C ALA A 15 -1.49 3.33 22.98
N ASP A 16 -1.40 4.61 23.29
CA ASP A 16 -2.38 5.61 22.85
C ASP A 16 -2.42 5.70 21.31
N VAL A 17 -3.57 6.03 20.73
CA VAL A 17 -3.75 6.20 19.27
C VAL A 17 -2.83 7.26 18.66
N THR A 18 -2.37 8.21 19.45
CA THR A 18 -1.40 9.24 19.04
C THR A 18 0.03 8.70 18.90
N GLU A 19 0.36 7.56 19.52
CA GLU A 19 1.69 6.92 19.47
C GLU A 19 1.91 6.01 18.25
N TRP A 20 1.09 6.12 17.21
CA TRP A 20 1.14 5.25 16.01
C TRP A 20 2.52 5.18 15.33
N ARG A 21 3.33 6.24 15.42
CA ARG A 21 4.70 6.25 14.86
C ARG A 21 5.59 5.19 15.51
N ARG A 22 5.38 4.92 16.81
CA ARG A 22 6.13 3.92 17.57
C ARG A 22 5.38 2.58 17.65
N CYS A 23 4.06 2.63 17.75
CA CYS A 23 3.20 1.45 17.89
C CYS A 23 2.33 1.26 16.64
N HIS A 24 2.80 0.47 15.68
CA HIS A 24 2.06 0.08 14.49
C HIS A 24 2.43 -1.35 14.08
N LEU A 25 1.55 -2.00 13.31
CA LEU A 25 1.78 -3.39 12.86
C LEU A 25 2.82 -3.48 11.75
N ALA A 26 2.75 -2.57 10.78
CA ALA A 26 3.71 -2.46 9.69
C ALA A 26 3.60 -1.09 9.03
N ARG A 27 4.67 -0.67 8.34
CA ARG A 27 4.60 0.43 7.39
C ARG A 27 4.19 -0.11 6.03
N VAL A 28 3.07 0.38 5.50
CA VAL A 28 2.60 0.00 4.16
C VAL A 28 3.11 1.05 3.17
N PRO A 29 3.73 0.65 2.05
CA PRO A 29 4.13 1.58 1.00
C PRO A 29 2.89 2.27 0.43
N ALA A 30 3.05 3.54 0.01
CA ALA A 30 1.96 4.25 -0.64
C ALA A 30 1.53 3.54 -1.93
N HIS A 31 0.32 3.84 -2.40
CA HIS A 31 -0.09 3.39 -3.73
C HIS A 31 0.86 3.96 -4.78
N ALA A 32 0.85 3.36 -5.97
CA ALA A 32 1.62 3.88 -7.08
C ALA A 32 1.00 3.46 -8.42
N VAL A 33 1.30 4.21 -9.46
CA VAL A 33 0.90 3.91 -10.83
C VAL A 33 1.84 2.83 -11.34
N VAL A 34 1.33 1.74 -11.91
CA VAL A 34 2.12 0.66 -12.50
C VAL A 34 1.97 0.71 -14.02
N VAL A 35 3.09 0.58 -14.72
CA VAL A 35 3.12 0.46 -16.18
C VAL A 35 3.93 -0.73 -16.63
N ARG A 36 3.78 -1.07 -17.92
CA ARG A 36 4.57 -2.13 -18.54
C ARG A 36 6.04 -1.73 -18.65
N ASN A 37 6.91 -2.73 -18.66
CA ASN A 37 8.36 -2.49 -18.74
C ASN A 37 8.82 -1.88 -20.07
N ASP A 38 8.01 -2.00 -21.13
CA ASP A 38 8.28 -1.41 -22.45
C ASP A 38 7.73 0.02 -22.59
N MET A 39 7.11 0.56 -21.54
CA MET A 39 6.63 1.94 -21.50
C MET A 39 7.67 2.86 -20.85
N HIS A 40 7.80 4.09 -21.36
CA HIS A 40 8.67 5.09 -20.76
C HIS A 40 8.02 5.69 -19.51
N GLY A 41 8.42 5.21 -18.32
CA GLY A 41 7.89 5.69 -17.04
C GLY A 41 7.99 7.20 -16.84
N GLY A 42 9.04 7.85 -17.37
CA GLY A 42 9.21 9.30 -17.33
C GLY A 42 8.11 10.08 -18.07
N LEU A 43 7.61 9.57 -19.20
CA LEU A 43 6.50 10.21 -19.93
C LEU A 43 5.20 10.15 -19.13
N ILE A 44 4.97 9.02 -18.44
CA ILE A 44 3.80 8.83 -17.59
C ILE A 44 3.84 9.79 -16.41
N PHE A 45 5.01 9.92 -15.76
CA PHE A 45 5.20 10.91 -14.70
C PHE A 45 4.98 12.33 -15.23
N GLN A 46 5.56 12.69 -16.37
CA GLN A 46 5.41 14.03 -16.94
C GLN A 46 3.93 14.37 -17.18
N LEU A 47 3.18 13.48 -17.85
CA LEU A 47 1.75 13.67 -18.11
C LEU A 47 0.96 13.87 -16.83
N LEU A 48 1.19 13.02 -15.83
CA LEU A 48 0.49 13.09 -14.55
C LEU A 48 0.88 14.33 -13.73
N ASN A 49 2.15 14.74 -13.83
CA ASN A 49 2.66 15.93 -13.17
C ASN A 49 2.08 17.22 -13.77
N GLU A 50 1.96 17.29 -15.09
CA GLU A 50 1.24 18.40 -15.75
C GLU A 50 -0.23 18.43 -15.32
N GLY A 51 -0.88 17.26 -15.22
CA GLY A 51 -2.23 17.11 -14.71
C GLY A 51 -2.41 17.68 -13.30
N GLN A 52 -1.58 17.27 -12.33
CA GLN A 52 -1.73 17.74 -10.95
C GLN A 52 -1.48 19.25 -10.81
N ILE A 53 -0.58 19.84 -11.60
CA ILE A 53 -0.33 21.29 -11.60
C ILE A 53 -1.58 22.07 -12.06
N LEU A 54 -2.32 21.53 -13.03
CA LEU A 54 -3.51 22.19 -13.58
C LEU A 54 -4.79 21.90 -12.79
N PHE A 55 -4.85 20.73 -12.15
CA PHE A 55 -6.10 20.14 -11.63
C PHE A 55 -6.09 19.84 -10.13
N ASN A 56 -5.16 20.41 -9.36
CA ASN A 56 -5.11 20.23 -7.90
C ASN A 56 -5.15 21.56 -7.13
N HIS A 57 -5.80 22.58 -7.72
CA HIS A 57 -6.06 23.88 -7.10
C HIS A 57 -7.56 24.12 -6.99
N GLU A 58 -8.00 24.78 -5.91
CA GLU A 58 -9.41 25.04 -5.56
C GLU A 58 -10.25 25.66 -6.70
N SER A 59 -9.63 26.46 -7.57
CA SER A 59 -10.29 27.13 -8.70
C SER A 59 -10.38 26.29 -9.98
N SER A 60 -9.85 25.07 -9.98
CA SER A 60 -9.86 24.21 -11.16
C SER A 60 -11.22 23.57 -11.39
N SER A 61 -11.63 23.46 -12.65
CA SER A 61 -12.87 22.79 -13.05
C SER A 61 -12.83 21.28 -12.84
N PHE A 62 -11.64 20.72 -12.61
CA PHE A 62 -11.42 19.32 -12.30
C PHE A 62 -10.46 19.20 -11.11
N GLN A 63 -10.80 18.34 -10.15
CA GLN A 63 -9.99 18.03 -8.98
C GLN A 63 -9.41 16.61 -9.14
N MET A 64 -8.12 16.51 -9.43
CA MET A 64 -7.46 15.24 -9.79
C MET A 64 -7.49 14.20 -8.65
N PHE A 65 -7.44 14.65 -7.40
CA PHE A 65 -7.46 13.81 -6.21
C PHE A 65 -8.76 13.94 -5.40
N SER A 66 -9.86 14.43 -5.98
CA SER A 66 -11.17 14.42 -5.31
C SER A 66 -12.20 13.68 -6.12
N SER A 67 -12.89 12.73 -5.48
CA SER A 67 -14.01 12.00 -6.06
C SER A 67 -15.38 12.42 -5.53
N GLU A 68 -15.46 13.48 -4.73
CA GLU A 68 -16.69 13.97 -4.10
C GLU A 68 -17.82 14.22 -5.11
N ALA A 69 -17.51 14.79 -6.27
CA ALA A 69 -18.46 15.10 -7.33
C ALA A 69 -19.17 13.86 -7.94
N TYR A 70 -18.65 12.65 -7.69
CA TYR A 70 -19.12 11.41 -8.31
C TYR A 70 -19.88 10.50 -7.33
N GLY A 71 -20.06 10.91 -6.07
CA GLY A 71 -20.78 10.12 -5.06
C GLY A 71 -20.10 8.80 -4.69
N GLN A 72 -18.81 8.64 -5.01
CA GLN A 72 -17.95 7.51 -4.66
C GLN A 72 -16.65 8.05 -4.04
N LYS A 73 -15.80 7.18 -3.49
CA LYS A 73 -14.53 7.55 -2.88
C LYS A 73 -13.35 6.89 -3.61
N ASN A 74 -12.20 7.55 -3.61
CA ASN A 74 -10.94 7.05 -4.16
C ASN A 74 -11.01 6.62 -5.63
N LEU A 75 -11.65 7.43 -6.49
CA LEU A 75 -11.72 7.16 -7.92
C LEU A 75 -10.40 7.55 -8.61
N LEU A 76 -9.78 6.59 -9.30
CA LEU A 76 -8.45 6.66 -9.94
C LEU A 76 -7.29 6.81 -8.96
N PHE A 77 -7.32 7.84 -8.12
CA PHE A 77 -6.38 8.09 -7.04
C PHE A 77 -7.14 8.11 -5.70
N LYS A 78 -6.43 7.88 -4.59
CA LYS A 78 -7.06 8.06 -3.28
C LYS A 78 -7.37 9.54 -3.06
N ASP A 79 -8.49 9.82 -2.40
CA ASP A 79 -8.86 11.20 -2.07
C ASP A 79 -7.88 11.85 -1.07
N SER A 80 -7.09 11.03 -0.37
CA SER A 80 -6.02 11.44 0.55
C SER A 80 -4.69 11.77 -0.14
N THR A 81 -4.62 11.67 -1.48
CA THR A 81 -3.41 11.97 -2.25
C THR A 81 -3.19 13.47 -2.26
N LEU A 82 -1.98 13.91 -1.88
CA LEU A 82 -1.58 15.30 -1.88
C LEU A 82 -0.81 15.68 -3.14
N GLU A 83 0.05 14.77 -3.60
CA GLU A 83 0.95 14.98 -4.75
C GLU A 83 1.36 13.62 -5.33
N LEU A 84 1.69 13.59 -6.61
CA LEU A 84 2.36 12.49 -7.28
C LEU A 84 3.87 12.75 -7.39
N VAL A 85 4.68 11.86 -6.86
CA VAL A 85 6.16 11.95 -6.90
C VAL A 85 6.77 10.87 -7.78
N PRO A 86 7.91 11.14 -8.44
CA PRO A 86 8.59 10.16 -9.27
C PRO A 86 9.28 9.11 -8.40
N ILE A 87 9.26 7.86 -8.85
CA ILE A 87 9.96 6.76 -8.16
C ILE A 87 11.34 6.57 -8.80
N ALA A 88 12.40 6.75 -8.00
CA ALA A 88 13.78 6.67 -8.45
C ALA A 88 14.18 5.24 -8.90
N THR A 89 13.78 4.23 -8.15
CA THR A 89 14.06 2.82 -8.48
C THR A 89 12.77 2.12 -8.86
N GLN A 90 12.50 2.04 -10.16
CA GLN A 90 11.23 1.56 -10.71
C GLN A 90 11.11 0.02 -10.69
N ASN A 91 11.49 -0.65 -9.61
CA ASN A 91 11.21 -2.08 -9.41
C ASN A 91 10.30 -2.29 -8.21
N TYR A 92 9.46 -3.32 -8.26
CA TYR A 92 8.45 -3.55 -7.23
C TYR A 92 9.10 -3.95 -5.90
N GLU A 93 10.26 -4.61 -5.91
CA GLU A 93 10.94 -5.03 -4.69
C GLU A 93 11.46 -3.84 -3.87
N ALA A 94 12.09 -2.88 -4.54
CA ALA A 94 12.59 -1.65 -3.94
C ALA A 94 11.44 -0.74 -3.51
N TRP A 95 10.36 -0.66 -4.31
CA TRP A 95 9.18 0.13 -3.96
C TRP A 95 8.46 -0.42 -2.72
N LEU A 96 8.19 -1.73 -2.70
CA LEU A 96 7.44 -2.35 -1.60
C LEU A 96 8.28 -2.52 -0.33
N GLY A 97 9.59 -2.72 -0.49
CA GLY A 97 10.49 -2.98 0.62
C GLY A 97 10.45 -4.42 1.13
N GLN A 98 11.53 -4.82 1.80
CA GLN A 98 11.74 -6.21 2.21
C GLN A 98 10.72 -6.71 3.24
N GLU A 99 10.35 -5.88 4.22
CA GLU A 99 9.42 -6.26 5.29
C GLU A 99 8.01 -6.55 4.73
N TYR A 100 7.53 -5.69 3.82
CA TYR A 100 6.24 -5.90 3.15
C TYR A 100 6.25 -7.19 2.32
N LEU A 101 7.31 -7.41 1.54
CA LEU A 101 7.46 -8.63 0.74
C LEU A 101 7.52 -9.90 1.60
N GLN A 102 8.17 -9.85 2.76
CA GLN A 102 8.21 -10.97 3.69
C GLN A 102 6.82 -11.28 4.26
N ALA A 103 6.07 -10.25 4.66
CA ALA A 103 4.69 -10.43 5.10
C ALA A 103 3.80 -11.03 3.99
N MET A 104 3.94 -10.54 2.76
CA MET A 104 3.21 -11.06 1.61
C MET A 104 3.52 -12.53 1.30
N LYS A 105 4.78 -12.97 1.49
CA LYS A 105 5.14 -14.39 1.31
C LYS A 105 4.43 -15.32 2.31
N GLY A 106 4.22 -14.86 3.54
CA GLY A 106 3.46 -15.63 4.55
C GLY A 106 1.96 -15.68 4.27
N LEU A 107 1.41 -14.65 3.61
CA LEU A 107 -0.01 -14.57 3.23
C LEU A 107 -0.30 -15.32 1.93
N LEU A 108 0.58 -15.21 0.94
CA LEU A 108 0.46 -15.83 -0.38
C LEU A 108 1.05 -17.24 -0.36
N CYS A 109 0.45 -18.11 0.44
CA CYS A 109 0.65 -19.54 0.29
C CYS A 109 -0.30 -20.02 -0.81
N ASP A 110 0.26 -20.55 -1.90
CA ASP A 110 -0.54 -21.26 -2.91
C ASP A 110 -0.77 -22.70 -2.41
N PRO A 111 -2.00 -23.06 -2.00
CA PRO A 111 -2.27 -24.42 -1.52
C PRO A 111 -2.15 -25.48 -2.63
N ASN A 112 -2.07 -25.06 -3.90
CA ASN A 112 -2.04 -25.93 -5.08
C ASN A 112 -0.73 -25.83 -5.88
N ARG A 113 0.26 -25.05 -5.42
CA ARG A 113 1.58 -25.01 -6.05
C ARG A 113 2.39 -26.19 -5.54
N GLU A 114 2.34 -27.29 -6.28
CA GLU A 114 3.25 -28.42 -6.11
C GLU A 114 4.70 -27.92 -6.08
N SER A 115 5.30 -28.06 -4.89
CA SER A 115 6.71 -28.13 -4.57
C SER A 115 7.70 -27.68 -5.65
N LEU A 116 8.23 -26.46 -5.52
CA LEU A 116 9.67 -26.29 -5.74
C LEU A 116 10.34 -26.62 -4.40
N SER A 117 10.70 -27.89 -4.23
CA SER A 117 11.29 -28.43 -3.01
C SER A 117 12.60 -27.71 -2.69
N LEU A 118 12.58 -26.81 -1.71
CA LEU A 118 13.73 -26.53 -0.87
C LEU A 118 13.44 -27.14 0.50
N PRO A 119 14.29 -28.05 1.01
CA PRO A 119 14.09 -28.63 2.33
C PRO A 119 14.33 -27.54 3.37
N LEU A 120 13.25 -27.03 3.98
CA LEU A 120 13.36 -26.32 5.24
C LEU A 120 13.53 -27.37 6.36
N PRO A 121 14.54 -27.25 7.22
CA PRO A 121 14.68 -28.14 8.36
C PRO A 121 13.49 -27.94 9.30
N ALA A 122 12.81 -29.05 9.63
CA ALA A 122 11.72 -29.05 10.57
C ALA A 122 12.24 -28.83 11.99
N THR A 123 12.36 -27.57 12.42
CA THR A 123 12.35 -27.25 13.84
C THR A 123 10.93 -26.87 14.23
N SER A 124 10.40 -27.62 15.18
CA SER A 124 9.05 -27.54 15.73
C SER A 124 8.69 -26.12 16.16
N LEU A 125 7.80 -25.47 15.44
CA LEU A 125 7.06 -24.31 15.95
C LEU A 125 5.95 -24.81 16.90
N PRO A 126 5.86 -24.28 18.13
CA PRO A 126 4.77 -24.62 19.03
C PRO A 126 3.45 -24.11 18.43
N LYS A 127 2.42 -24.98 18.45
CA LYS A 127 1.06 -24.64 18.04
C LYS A 127 0.50 -23.62 19.03
N HIS A 128 0.75 -22.34 18.80
CA HIS A 128 -0.11 -21.29 19.33
C HIS A 128 -1.24 -21.05 18.35
N ASN A 129 -2.45 -21.24 18.86
CA ASN A 129 -3.71 -21.11 18.15
C ASN A 129 -3.93 -19.61 17.80
N MET A 130 -3.35 -19.16 16.70
CA MET A 130 -3.59 -17.82 16.16
C MET A 130 -4.71 -17.94 15.12
N ALA A 131 -5.95 -17.78 15.58
CA ALA A 131 -7.04 -17.36 14.70
C ALA A 131 -6.79 -15.90 14.31
N GLY A 132 -5.86 -15.70 13.37
CA GLY A 132 -5.57 -14.40 12.79
C GLY A 132 -6.49 -14.16 11.60
N PHE A 133 -7.21 -13.03 11.61
CA PHE A 133 -7.94 -12.56 10.43
C PHE A 133 -6.94 -12.37 9.28
N ALA A 134 -6.97 -13.28 8.29
CA ALA A 134 -6.27 -13.08 7.04
C ALA A 134 -6.97 -11.96 6.28
N MET A 135 -6.51 -10.72 6.43
CA MET A 135 -6.85 -9.66 5.49
C MET A 135 -6.24 -10.07 4.14
N ARG A 136 -7.10 -10.43 3.19
CA ARG A 136 -6.73 -10.62 1.80
C ARG A 136 -6.35 -9.24 1.24
N PRO A 137 -5.08 -8.96 0.95
CA PRO A 137 -4.72 -7.67 0.37
C PRO A 137 -5.37 -7.59 -1.02
N PRO A 138 -6.05 -6.48 -1.35
CA PRO A 138 -6.52 -6.26 -2.70
C PRO A 138 -5.32 -6.09 -3.63
N GLY A 139 -5.19 -6.99 -4.61
CA GLY A 139 -4.49 -6.71 -5.86
C GLY A 139 -2.96 -6.80 -5.84
N LEU A 140 -2.40 -7.97 -5.52
CA LEU A 140 -1.19 -8.41 -6.23
C LEU A 140 -1.62 -9.38 -7.33
N ALA A 141 -2.26 -8.82 -8.35
CA ALA A 141 -2.47 -9.52 -9.59
C ALA A 141 -1.10 -9.78 -10.21
N ASN A 142 -0.77 -11.06 -10.37
CA ASN A 142 0.42 -11.52 -11.06
C ASN A 142 0.22 -11.25 -12.56
N TYR A 143 0.37 -9.99 -12.97
CA TYR A 143 0.22 -9.58 -14.37
C TYR A 143 1.54 -9.84 -15.10
N PRO A 144 1.60 -10.78 -16.05
CA PRO A 144 2.77 -10.95 -16.89
C PRO A 144 2.93 -9.71 -17.78
N GLY A 145 3.81 -8.78 -17.40
CA GLY A 145 4.21 -7.63 -18.22
C GLY A 145 4.26 -6.26 -17.54
N SER A 146 3.60 -6.07 -16.39
CA SER A 146 3.61 -4.81 -15.62
C SER A 146 4.66 -4.88 -14.50
N LYS A 147 5.78 -4.17 -14.65
CA LYS A 147 6.92 -4.28 -13.72
C LYS A 147 7.42 -2.95 -13.16
N LEU A 148 7.02 -1.83 -13.75
CA LEU A 148 7.58 -0.53 -13.39
C LEU A 148 6.55 0.33 -12.69
N TRP A 149 6.95 0.92 -11.58
CA TRP A 149 6.17 1.92 -10.85
C TRP A 149 6.78 3.28 -11.16
N PRO A 150 6.23 4.09 -12.07
CA PRO A 150 6.79 5.40 -12.37
C PRO A 150 6.49 6.46 -11.31
N VAL A 151 5.36 6.34 -10.60
CA VAL A 151 4.80 7.46 -9.83
C VAL A 151 4.07 6.96 -8.58
N ALA A 152 4.21 7.67 -7.47
CA ALA A 152 3.47 7.39 -6.23
C ALA A 152 2.75 8.62 -5.66
N PRO A 153 1.49 8.48 -5.24
CA PRO A 153 0.86 9.36 -4.26
C PRO A 153 1.67 9.58 -2.98
N VAL A 154 1.82 10.84 -2.59
CA VAL A 154 2.10 11.24 -1.21
C VAL A 154 0.77 11.32 -0.49
N GLU A 155 0.57 10.48 0.51
CA GLU A 155 -0.67 10.41 1.29
C GLU A 155 -0.44 10.97 2.70
N THR A 156 -1.47 11.55 3.31
CA THR A 156 -1.41 11.86 4.74
C THR A 156 -1.30 10.55 5.53
N GLY A 157 -0.29 10.45 6.40
CA GLY A 157 0.00 9.25 7.21
C GLY A 157 -1.02 8.94 8.30
N HIS A 158 -2.28 9.34 8.13
CA HIS A 158 -3.35 9.03 9.06
C HIS A 158 -3.92 7.67 8.71
N SER A 159 -3.80 6.74 9.65
CA SER A 159 -4.68 5.59 9.74
C SER A 159 -6.12 6.13 9.79
N HIS A 160 -6.81 6.09 8.65
CA HIS A 160 -8.24 6.31 8.60
C HIS A 160 -8.92 5.19 9.40
N PHE A 161 -9.14 5.43 10.68
CA PHE A 161 -10.12 4.67 11.43
C PHE A 161 -11.49 5.03 10.84
N PRO A 162 -12.26 4.06 10.33
CA PRO A 162 -13.62 4.34 9.90
C PRO A 162 -14.41 4.76 11.14
N THR A 163 -14.88 6.00 11.15
CA THR A 163 -15.94 6.44 12.05
C THR A 163 -17.21 5.67 11.68
N ALA A 164 -17.72 4.88 12.64
CA ALA A 164 -19.07 4.34 12.61
C ALA A 164 -20.08 5.42 13.00
#